data_AF-A0A9J5WB76-F1
#
_entry.id   AF-A0A9J5WB76-F1
#
_cell.length_a   1.000
_cell.length_b   1.000
_cell.length_c   1.000
_cell.angle_alpha   90.00
_cell.angle_beta   90.00
_cell.angle_gamma   90.00
#
_symmetry.space_group_name_H-M   'P 1'
#
loop_
_entity.id
_entity.type
_entity.pdbx_description
1 polymer ?
#
loop_
_entity_poly.entity_id
_entity_poly.type
_entity_poly.pdbx_seq_one_letter_code
_entity_poly.pdbx_strand_id
1 'polypeptide(L)'
;MGGGGNMSSKIEEKKNDVAKRVPSSKPPFTIGDIKRAIPPHCFERSLIKSFSYLIQDLILVSIFYYIANTYFHLIPSPYSYVAWTTYWIAQGCVGEGIWILAHECGHHGFSDYQWVDDTVGLILHSALLTPYFAWKHSHRRHHTNTASIENDEVYKPRIKSKLRWYYKYLNNPLGRLLILAFTLTFAWPLYLLFNVSGKKYDRFASHYYPYSPIYSDRERLQIYISDAGVIATTYLLYRAAMIKGLAWVFCIYGVPLLIVNGLVVFITLLHHTHSSLPHYDSTEWDFLRGALATVDRDYGFLNKVFHNVTDTHVLHHIFPYISHHHAVEATKAIKPLLGEYYKFDDTPILKAMWRDINECIFVEKEKDKGIYCFDALLKATGKQVSPPALNSKLGPPVFVPKCVIAKKNESRTLVSNTIDLGKDSLDEDEEDNMLDICFDRVAREGDISHRQQRSGSNKLCGDHKILSSL
;
A
#
# COMPACT_ATOMS: atom_id res chain seq x y z
N MET A 1 52.63 12.30 -3.73
CA MET A 1 52.07 11.00 -4.13
C MET A 1 50.67 10.89 -3.52
N GLY A 2 49.63 11.21 -4.30
CA GLY A 2 48.28 11.43 -3.77
C GLY A 2 47.33 10.25 -4.00
N GLY A 3 46.89 9.65 -2.90
CA GLY A 3 45.55 9.10 -2.65
C GLY A 3 44.71 8.51 -3.78
N GLY A 4 45.11 7.34 -4.31
CA GLY A 4 44.24 6.46 -5.10
C GLY A 4 43.47 5.47 -4.21
N GLY A 5 42.67 5.98 -3.27
CA GLY A 5 41.95 5.15 -2.30
C GLY A 5 40.57 4.70 -2.78
N ASN A 6 40.48 3.44 -3.23
CA ASN A 6 39.38 2.51 -2.95
C ASN A 6 37.93 2.91 -3.35
N MET A 7 37.73 3.35 -4.59
CA MET A 7 36.37 3.49 -5.14
C MET A 7 35.71 2.11 -5.39
N SER A 8 36.49 1.08 -5.73
CA SER A 8 36.00 -0.29 -5.98
C SER A 8 35.49 -0.96 -4.70
N SER A 9 36.21 -0.85 -3.59
CA SER A 9 35.80 -1.48 -2.32
C SER A 9 34.51 -0.87 -1.78
N LYS A 10 34.34 0.45 -1.86
CA LYS A 10 33.10 1.14 -1.44
C LYS A 10 31.91 0.74 -2.30
N ILE A 11 32.10 0.49 -3.60
CA ILE A 11 31.05 0.02 -4.50
C ILE A 11 30.66 -1.42 -4.19
N GLU A 12 31.63 -2.29 -3.86
CA GLU A 12 31.37 -3.68 -3.46
C GLU A 12 30.69 -3.77 -2.10
N GLU A 13 31.15 -3.00 -1.11
CA GLU A 13 30.57 -2.93 0.23
C GLU A 13 29.11 -2.42 0.18
N LYS A 14 28.87 -1.38 -0.62
CA LYS A 14 27.53 -0.83 -0.86
C LYS A 14 26.61 -1.80 -1.62
N LYS A 15 27.13 -2.54 -2.60
CA LYS A 15 26.37 -3.62 -3.28
C LYS A 15 26.00 -4.76 -2.33
N ASN A 16 26.93 -5.13 -1.45
CA ASN A 16 26.70 -6.19 -0.45
C ASN A 16 25.66 -5.77 0.59
N ASP A 17 25.64 -4.50 1.00
CA ASP A 17 24.64 -4.00 1.97
C ASP A 17 23.23 -3.91 1.38
N VAL A 18 23.09 -3.48 0.11
CA VAL A 18 21.79 -3.50 -0.59
C VAL A 18 21.28 -4.93 -0.75
N ALA A 19 22.13 -5.90 -1.07
CA ALA A 19 21.75 -7.31 -1.17
C ALA A 19 21.59 -8.02 0.20
N LYS A 20 22.07 -7.41 1.30
CA LYS A 20 21.97 -7.98 2.64
C LYS A 20 20.51 -8.09 3.08
N ARG A 21 20.14 -9.28 3.51
CA ARG A 21 18.79 -9.61 3.99
C ARG A 21 18.51 -8.92 5.32
N VAL A 22 17.30 -8.41 5.47
CA VAL A 22 16.79 -7.96 6.78
C VAL A 22 16.60 -9.18 7.69
N PRO A 23 17.02 -9.15 8.96
CA PRO A 23 16.79 -10.27 9.87
C PRO A 23 15.31 -10.63 9.96
N SER A 24 15.02 -11.93 9.87
CA SER A 24 13.64 -12.45 9.92
C SER A 24 13.22 -12.90 11.32
N SER A 25 14.16 -12.97 12.26
CA SER A 25 13.91 -13.26 13.68
C SER A 25 13.16 -12.12 14.36
N LYS A 26 12.45 -12.43 15.46
CA LYS A 26 11.84 -11.40 16.31
C LYS A 26 12.89 -10.35 16.72
N PRO A 27 12.61 -9.04 16.54
CA PRO A 27 13.55 -8.00 16.92
C PRO A 27 13.78 -8.00 18.44
N PRO A 28 14.97 -7.57 18.90
CA PRO A 28 15.30 -7.47 20.32
C PRO A 28 14.69 -6.23 21.01
N PHE A 29 13.81 -5.51 20.32
CA PHE A 29 13.13 -4.30 20.77
C PHE A 29 11.63 -4.41 20.49
N THR A 30 10.83 -3.67 21.26
CA THR A 30 9.38 -3.62 21.16
C THR A 30 8.92 -2.34 20.45
N ILE A 31 7.65 -2.28 20.03
CA ILE A 31 7.05 -1.03 19.52
C ILE A 31 7.14 0.09 20.56
N GLY A 32 7.03 -0.24 21.85
CA GLY A 32 7.20 0.72 22.94
C GLY A 32 8.62 1.31 23.02
N ASP A 33 9.66 0.51 22.73
CA ASP A 33 11.03 1.01 22.65
C ASP A 33 11.18 2.00 21.48
N ILE A 34 10.59 1.68 20.34
CA ILE A 34 10.61 2.55 19.15
C ILE A 34 9.86 3.86 19.45
N LYS A 35 8.67 3.80 20.07
CA LYS A 35 7.89 4.99 20.48
C LYS A 35 8.71 5.90 21.41
N ARG A 36 9.45 5.33 22.37
CA ARG A 36 10.32 6.09 23.30
C ARG A 36 11.52 6.74 22.64
N ALA A 37 12.01 6.19 21.53
CA ALA A 37 13.13 6.78 20.79
C ALA A 37 12.71 8.02 20.00
N ILE A 38 11.42 8.16 19.67
CA ILE A 38 10.89 9.27 18.89
C ILE A 38 10.66 10.49 19.80
N PRO A 39 11.11 11.70 19.42
CA PRO A 39 10.80 12.92 20.15
C PRO A 39 9.27 13.12 20.30
N PRO A 40 8.76 13.48 21.50
CA PRO A 40 7.33 13.57 21.74
C PRO A 40 6.56 14.49 20.77
N HIS A 41 7.17 15.60 20.36
CA HIS A 41 6.55 16.56 19.43
C HIS A 41 6.34 16.00 18.02
N CYS A 42 7.04 14.91 17.64
CA CYS A 42 6.80 14.26 16.35
C CYS A 42 5.43 13.59 16.26
N PHE A 43 4.76 13.37 17.39
CA PHE A 43 3.40 12.82 17.44
C PHE A 43 2.32 13.92 17.37
N GLU A 44 2.70 15.20 17.35
CA GLU A 44 1.77 16.32 17.21
C GLU A 44 1.44 16.55 15.72
N ARG A 45 0.14 16.65 15.39
CA ARG A 45 -0.33 16.82 14.01
C ARG A 45 -0.77 18.27 13.78
N SER A 46 0.12 19.07 13.21
CA SER A 46 -0.17 20.49 12.99
C SER A 46 -1.08 20.71 11.77
N LEU A 47 -2.36 21.01 12.05
CA LEU A 47 -3.37 21.38 11.04
C LEU A 47 -2.86 22.46 10.08
N ILE A 48 -2.24 23.52 10.62
CA ILE A 48 -1.74 24.66 9.83
C ILE A 48 -0.63 24.21 8.88
N LYS A 49 0.32 23.38 9.35
CA LYS A 49 1.40 22.87 8.50
C LYS A 49 0.82 21.99 7.40
N SER A 50 -0.03 21.04 7.73
CA SER A 50 -0.65 20.12 6.74
C SER A 50 -1.40 20.87 5.64
N PHE A 51 -2.20 21.89 6.00
CA PHE A 51 -2.85 22.74 5.00
C PHE A 51 -1.87 23.60 4.20
N SER A 52 -0.75 24.04 4.78
CA SER A 52 0.25 24.81 4.02
C SER A 52 0.89 23.99 2.88
N TYR A 53 1.15 22.70 3.11
CA TYR A 53 1.63 21.78 2.07
C TYR A 53 0.55 21.54 1.00
N LEU A 54 -0.70 21.33 1.41
CA LEU A 54 -1.81 21.19 0.47
C LEU A 54 -1.99 22.44 -0.41
N ILE A 55 -1.95 23.63 0.19
CA ILE A 55 -2.07 24.90 -0.53
C ILE A 55 -0.89 25.07 -1.51
N GLN A 56 0.33 24.73 -1.10
CA GLN A 56 1.50 24.77 -1.97
C GLN A 56 1.30 23.87 -3.20
N ASP A 57 0.86 22.63 -3.02
CA ASP A 57 0.64 21.70 -4.12
C ASP A 57 -0.49 22.19 -5.05
N LEU A 58 -1.58 22.72 -4.50
CA LEU A 58 -2.68 23.30 -5.28
C LEU A 58 -2.26 24.54 -6.09
N ILE A 59 -1.36 25.37 -5.55
CA ILE A 59 -0.76 26.49 -6.28
C ILE A 59 0.06 25.97 -7.46
N LEU A 60 0.90 24.95 -7.26
CA LEU A 60 1.70 24.35 -8.33
C LEU A 60 0.83 23.73 -9.43
N VAL A 61 -0.19 22.95 -9.04
CA VAL A 61 -1.22 22.42 -9.95
C VAL A 61 -1.86 23.55 -10.78
N SER A 62 -2.22 24.65 -10.14
CA SER A 62 -2.87 25.78 -10.80
C SER A 62 -1.94 26.51 -11.77
N ILE A 63 -0.67 26.69 -11.40
CA ILE A 63 0.36 27.32 -12.25
C ILE A 63 0.61 26.47 -13.49
N PHE A 64 0.84 25.17 -13.32
CA PHE A 64 1.09 24.25 -14.44
C PHE A 64 -0.12 24.17 -15.38
N TYR A 65 -1.33 24.04 -14.83
CA TYR A 65 -2.57 24.10 -15.61
C TYR A 65 -2.68 25.41 -16.39
N TYR A 66 -2.48 26.56 -15.74
CA TYR A 66 -2.58 27.86 -16.37
C TYR A 66 -1.60 28.02 -17.53
N ILE A 67 -0.34 27.60 -17.34
CA ILE A 67 0.69 27.65 -18.37
C ILE A 67 0.29 26.77 -19.56
N ALA A 68 -0.08 25.51 -19.31
CA ALA A 68 -0.44 24.57 -20.36
C ALA A 68 -1.66 25.04 -21.16
N ASN A 69 -2.73 25.42 -20.46
CA ASN A 69 -3.98 25.85 -21.07
C ASN A 69 -3.84 27.17 -21.86
N THR A 70 -3.01 28.10 -21.39
CA THR A 70 -2.88 29.44 -21.99
C THR A 70 -1.84 29.50 -23.09
N TYR A 71 -0.72 28.80 -22.98
CA TYR A 71 0.43 29.02 -23.88
C TYR A 71 0.76 27.85 -24.80
N PHE A 72 0.38 26.61 -24.50
CA PHE A 72 0.88 25.46 -25.30
C PHE A 72 0.38 25.44 -26.74
N HIS A 73 -0.80 26.02 -27.00
CA HIS A 73 -1.32 26.16 -28.36
C HIS A 73 -0.51 27.13 -29.24
N LEU A 74 0.31 28.00 -28.62
CA LEU A 74 1.20 28.95 -29.30
C LEU A 74 2.56 28.33 -29.63
N ILE A 75 2.89 27.16 -29.07
CA ILE A 75 4.18 26.52 -29.24
C ILE A 75 4.19 25.75 -30.58
N PRO A 76 5.11 26.05 -31.52
CA PRO A 76 5.17 25.34 -32.79
C PRO A 76 5.65 23.90 -32.62
N SER A 77 5.24 23.02 -33.52
CA SER A 77 5.76 21.65 -33.62
C SER A 77 7.25 21.67 -34.02
N PRO A 78 8.11 20.81 -33.44
CA PRO A 78 7.82 19.71 -32.51
C PRO A 78 7.90 20.09 -31.02
N TYR A 79 8.19 21.35 -30.68
CA TYR A 79 8.42 21.77 -29.29
C TYR A 79 7.18 21.62 -28.39
N SER A 80 5.98 21.67 -28.97
CA SER A 80 4.74 21.44 -28.25
C SER A 80 4.66 20.04 -27.63
N TYR A 81 5.24 19.00 -28.26
CA TYR A 81 5.27 17.65 -27.70
C TYR A 81 6.14 17.56 -26.44
N VAL A 82 7.26 18.28 -26.44
CA VAL A 82 8.15 18.38 -25.27
C VAL A 82 7.44 19.14 -24.14
N ALA A 83 6.76 20.24 -24.46
CA ALA A 83 5.98 21.01 -23.49
C ALA A 83 4.87 20.17 -22.84
N TRP A 84 4.07 19.45 -23.64
CA TRP A 84 3.03 18.56 -23.15
C TRP A 84 3.57 17.44 -22.25
N THR A 85 4.65 16.79 -22.66
CA THR A 85 5.25 15.70 -21.88
C THR A 85 5.83 16.21 -20.56
N THR A 86 6.47 17.39 -20.59
CA THR A 86 6.99 18.03 -19.37
C THR A 86 5.85 18.41 -18.42
N TYR A 87 4.77 19.00 -18.94
CA TYR A 87 3.56 19.29 -18.16
C TYR A 87 2.98 18.02 -17.54
N TRP A 88 2.78 16.96 -18.33
CA TRP A 88 2.19 15.71 -17.82
C TRP A 88 2.99 15.12 -16.67
N ILE A 89 4.32 15.04 -16.81
CA ILE A 89 5.20 14.53 -15.75
C ILE A 89 5.15 15.44 -14.52
N ALA A 90 5.30 16.75 -14.69
CA ALA A 90 5.31 17.70 -13.56
C ALA A 90 3.96 17.73 -12.83
N GLN A 91 2.86 17.82 -13.58
CA GLN A 91 1.50 17.80 -13.07
C GLN A 91 1.18 16.49 -12.35
N GLY A 92 1.59 15.36 -12.92
CA GLY A 92 1.44 14.04 -12.33
C GLY A 92 2.23 13.89 -11.02
N CYS A 93 3.47 14.37 -10.95
CA CYS A 93 4.26 14.33 -9.72
C CYS A 93 3.66 15.19 -8.60
N VAL A 94 3.17 16.40 -8.89
CA VAL A 94 2.49 17.20 -7.86
C VAL A 94 1.14 16.59 -7.48
N GLY A 95 0.41 16.00 -8.45
CA GLY A 95 -0.80 15.24 -8.19
C GLY A 95 -0.57 14.05 -7.25
N GLU A 96 0.58 13.37 -7.36
CA GLU A 96 0.99 12.32 -6.42
C GLU A 96 1.23 12.88 -5.01
N GLY A 97 1.84 14.07 -4.89
CA GLY A 97 1.97 14.76 -3.60
C GLY A 97 0.61 15.00 -2.93
N ILE A 98 -0.38 15.47 -3.69
CA ILE A 98 -1.77 15.64 -3.21
C ILE A 98 -2.39 14.28 -2.82
N TRP A 99 -2.13 13.24 -3.62
CA TRP A 99 -2.60 11.88 -3.33
C TRP A 99 -2.05 11.37 -1.99
N ILE A 100 -0.77 11.64 -1.72
CA ILE A 100 -0.08 11.31 -0.46
C ILE A 100 -0.69 12.08 0.72
N LEU A 101 -0.96 13.39 0.59
CA LEU A 101 -1.62 14.15 1.66
C LEU A 101 -3.02 13.60 2.00
N ALA A 102 -3.76 13.13 1.00
CA ALA A 102 -5.04 12.47 1.21
C ALA A 102 -4.88 11.05 1.80
N HIS A 103 -3.77 10.37 1.52
CA HIS A 103 -3.38 9.12 2.18
C HIS A 103 -3.03 9.35 3.66
N GLU A 104 -2.33 10.43 4.00
CA GLU A 104 -2.06 10.86 5.38
C GLU A 104 -3.36 11.11 6.16
N CYS A 105 -4.39 11.67 5.51
CA CYS A 105 -5.72 11.80 6.10
C CYS A 105 -6.33 10.44 6.47
N GLY A 106 -6.14 9.44 5.60
CA GLY A 106 -6.61 8.06 5.84
C GLY A 106 -5.97 7.39 7.06
N HIS A 107 -4.80 7.86 7.48
CA HIS A 107 -4.06 7.40 8.66
C HIS A 107 -4.21 8.28 9.89
N HIS A 108 -5.06 9.31 9.79
CA HIS A 108 -5.19 10.32 10.83
C HIS A 108 -3.87 11.03 11.14
N GLY A 109 -3.00 11.21 10.14
CA GLY A 109 -1.72 11.92 10.25
C GLY A 109 -1.78 13.38 9.76
N PHE A 110 -2.90 13.80 9.16
CA PHE A 110 -3.06 15.15 8.61
C PHE A 110 -3.43 16.16 9.70
N SER A 111 -4.28 15.80 10.65
CA SER A 111 -4.64 16.64 11.79
C SER A 111 -5.06 15.83 13.02
N ASP A 112 -5.29 16.51 14.15
CA ASP A 112 -5.90 15.91 15.35
C ASP A 112 -7.44 15.77 15.27
N TYR A 113 -8.05 16.11 14.12
CA TYR A 113 -9.50 16.07 13.93
C TYR A 113 -9.88 15.07 12.82
N GLN A 114 -10.34 13.88 13.21
CA GLN A 114 -10.66 12.81 12.25
C GLN A 114 -11.69 13.23 11.18
N TRP A 115 -12.67 14.06 11.54
CA TRP A 115 -13.67 14.58 10.59
C TRP A 115 -13.06 15.52 9.54
N VAL A 116 -12.02 16.29 9.91
CA VAL A 116 -11.28 17.15 8.95
C VAL A 116 -10.52 16.27 7.99
N ASP A 117 -9.79 15.29 8.51
CA ASP A 117 -9.00 14.35 7.72
C ASP A 117 -9.92 13.61 6.73
N ASP A 118 -11.05 13.09 7.19
CA ASP A 118 -11.98 12.38 6.32
C ASP A 118 -12.64 13.27 5.28
N THR A 119 -12.93 14.53 5.61
CA THR A 119 -13.47 15.49 4.64
C THR A 119 -12.43 15.84 3.58
N VAL A 120 -11.21 16.18 3.99
CA VAL A 120 -10.12 16.56 3.09
C VAL A 120 -9.72 15.37 2.22
N GLY A 121 -9.50 14.20 2.82
CA GLY A 121 -9.18 12.96 2.14
C GLY A 121 -10.24 12.58 1.11
N LEU A 122 -11.54 12.64 1.47
CA LEU A 122 -12.64 12.38 0.55
C LEU A 122 -12.60 13.31 -0.67
N ILE A 123 -12.43 14.61 -0.47
CA ILE A 123 -12.40 15.59 -1.56
C ILE A 123 -11.20 15.33 -2.49
N LEU A 124 -10.00 15.19 -1.92
CA LEU A 124 -8.77 15.08 -2.69
C LEU A 124 -8.66 13.75 -3.44
N HIS A 125 -8.91 12.61 -2.78
CA HIS A 125 -8.90 11.32 -3.46
C HIS A 125 -10.02 11.22 -4.50
N SER A 126 -11.22 11.75 -4.23
CA SER A 126 -12.28 11.80 -5.24
C SER A 126 -11.87 12.60 -6.47
N ALA A 127 -11.24 13.76 -6.27
CA ALA A 127 -10.70 14.59 -7.36
C ALA A 127 -9.62 13.87 -8.19
N LEU A 128 -8.97 12.85 -7.63
CA LEU A 128 -8.01 11.97 -8.28
C LEU A 128 -8.60 10.58 -8.64
N LEU A 129 -9.94 10.47 -8.70
CA LEU A 129 -10.68 9.23 -9.00
C LEU A 129 -10.26 8.02 -8.16
N THR A 130 -9.85 8.25 -6.92
CA THR A 130 -9.60 7.22 -5.90
C THR A 130 -10.77 7.21 -4.91
N PRO A 131 -11.41 6.06 -4.65
CA PRO A 131 -12.46 6.00 -3.66
C PRO A 131 -11.85 6.05 -2.24
N TYR A 132 -11.81 7.24 -1.64
CA TYR A 132 -11.17 7.53 -0.34
C TYR A 132 -11.43 6.50 0.76
N PHE A 133 -12.67 6.32 1.20
CA PHE A 133 -12.95 5.43 2.34
C PHE A 133 -12.71 3.96 1.99
N ALA A 134 -13.06 3.57 0.77
CA ALA A 134 -12.82 2.23 0.28
C ALA A 134 -11.32 1.89 0.31
N TRP A 135 -10.49 2.85 -0.08
CA TRP A 135 -9.05 2.73 -0.05
C TRP A 135 -8.47 2.86 1.37
N LYS A 136 -8.95 3.81 2.19
CA LYS A 136 -8.60 3.97 3.63
C LYS A 136 -8.72 2.63 4.36
N HIS A 137 -9.83 1.92 4.12
CA HIS A 137 -10.12 0.65 4.77
C HIS A 137 -9.28 -0.52 4.26
N SER A 138 -9.10 -0.66 2.95
CA SER A 138 -8.24 -1.72 2.40
C SER A 138 -6.76 -1.47 2.73
N HIS A 139 -6.32 -0.21 2.68
CA HIS A 139 -4.97 0.19 3.03
C HIS A 139 -4.68 0.00 4.53
N ARG A 140 -5.63 0.27 5.43
CA ARG A 140 -5.51 -0.07 6.86
C ARG A 140 -5.30 -1.57 7.08
N ARG A 141 -5.99 -2.42 6.31
CA ARG A 141 -5.80 -3.89 6.36
C ARG A 141 -4.43 -4.29 5.84
N HIS A 142 -3.89 -3.60 4.84
CA HIS A 142 -2.52 -3.78 4.40
C HIS A 142 -1.53 -3.47 5.53
N HIS A 143 -1.60 -2.30 6.15
CA HIS A 143 -0.72 -1.90 7.26
C HIS A 143 -0.77 -2.86 8.45
N THR A 144 -1.95 -3.37 8.80
CA THR A 144 -2.09 -4.34 9.90
C THR A 144 -1.67 -5.76 9.52
N ASN A 145 -1.37 -6.05 8.26
CA ASN A 145 -1.01 -7.39 7.77
C ASN A 145 0.22 -7.39 6.84
N THR A 146 1.03 -6.32 6.84
CA THR A 146 2.16 -6.15 5.91
C THR A 146 3.06 -7.40 5.93
N ALA A 147 3.42 -7.87 4.73
CA ALA A 147 4.27 -9.06 4.53
C ALA A 147 3.70 -10.41 5.03
N SER A 148 2.42 -10.46 5.45
CA SER A 148 1.70 -11.73 5.65
C SER A 148 1.32 -12.36 4.31
N ILE A 149 1.73 -13.60 4.07
CA ILE A 149 1.38 -14.31 2.82
C ILE A 149 -0.10 -14.71 2.77
N GLU A 150 -0.81 -14.71 3.90
CA GLU A 150 -2.24 -15.00 3.99
C GLU A 150 -3.07 -13.71 3.96
N ASN A 151 -2.65 -12.69 4.70
CA ASN A 151 -3.54 -11.59 5.08
C ASN A 151 -3.19 -10.22 4.52
N ASP A 152 -1.99 -10.00 3.96
CA ASP A 152 -1.67 -8.72 3.30
C ASP A 152 -2.70 -8.45 2.18
N GLU A 153 -3.19 -7.22 2.12
CA GLU A 153 -4.29 -6.85 1.24
C GLU A 153 -3.87 -6.65 -0.21
N VAL A 154 -2.60 -6.27 -0.48
CA VAL A 154 -2.19 -5.82 -1.83
C VAL A 154 -0.81 -6.30 -2.26
N TYR A 155 0.16 -6.46 -1.34
CA TYR A 155 1.54 -6.82 -1.68
C TYR A 155 1.87 -8.29 -1.39
N LYS A 156 0.92 -9.18 -1.71
CA LYS A 156 1.10 -10.62 -1.53
C LYS A 156 2.12 -11.16 -2.54
N PRO A 157 3.24 -11.75 -2.08
CA PRO A 157 4.21 -12.32 -2.99
C PRO A 157 3.63 -13.57 -3.68
N ARG A 158 4.07 -13.82 -4.91
CA ARG A 158 3.70 -15.04 -5.63
C ARG A 158 4.51 -16.20 -5.08
N ILE A 159 3.85 -17.30 -4.73
CA ILE A 159 4.54 -18.53 -4.31
C ILE A 159 4.93 -19.33 -5.55
N LYS A 160 6.18 -19.81 -5.62
CA LYS A 160 6.72 -20.56 -6.79
C LYS A 160 5.80 -21.67 -7.28
N SER A 161 5.28 -22.49 -6.36
CA SER A 161 4.39 -23.61 -6.66
C SER A 161 3.05 -23.20 -7.26
N LYS A 162 2.67 -21.92 -7.14
CA LYS A 162 1.40 -21.35 -7.65
C LYS A 162 1.61 -20.47 -8.89
N LEU A 163 2.82 -20.43 -9.45
CA LEU A 163 3.09 -19.66 -10.66
C LEU A 163 2.32 -20.24 -11.85
N ARG A 164 1.67 -19.35 -12.61
CA ARG A 164 0.94 -19.74 -13.81
C ARG A 164 1.91 -20.13 -14.93
N TRP A 165 1.47 -21.03 -15.81
CA TRP A 165 2.28 -21.56 -16.91
C TRP A 165 2.87 -20.47 -17.82
N TYR A 166 2.14 -19.37 -18.04
CA TYR A 166 2.55 -18.31 -18.95
C TYR A 166 3.78 -17.52 -18.46
N TYR A 167 4.10 -17.57 -17.15
CA TYR A 167 5.29 -16.89 -16.61
C TYR A 167 6.57 -17.40 -17.27
N LYS A 168 6.61 -18.66 -17.72
CA LYS A 168 7.77 -19.21 -18.44
C LYS A 168 8.06 -18.43 -19.73
N TYR A 169 7.02 -17.96 -20.42
CA TYR A 169 7.14 -17.24 -21.68
C TYR A 169 7.39 -15.74 -21.47
N LEU A 170 6.91 -15.17 -20.37
CA LEU A 170 7.13 -13.75 -20.03
C LEU A 170 8.43 -13.50 -19.25
N ASN A 171 9.15 -14.55 -18.83
CA ASN A 171 10.40 -14.43 -18.09
C ASN A 171 11.61 -14.15 -19.00
N ASN A 172 11.53 -13.09 -19.80
CA ASN A 172 12.60 -12.54 -20.63
C ASN A 172 12.55 -11.00 -20.57
N PRO A 173 13.60 -10.26 -20.99
CA PRO A 173 13.64 -8.80 -20.85
C PRO A 173 12.43 -8.07 -21.47
N LEU A 174 11.98 -8.48 -22.66
CA LEU A 174 10.82 -7.87 -23.31
C LEU A 174 9.53 -8.20 -22.56
N GLY A 175 9.34 -9.46 -22.15
CA GLY A 175 8.20 -9.87 -21.34
C GLY A 175 8.12 -9.11 -20.01
N ARG A 176 9.26 -8.87 -19.36
CA ARG A 176 9.35 -8.08 -18.12
C ARG A 176 9.02 -6.60 -18.35
N LEU A 177 9.49 -6.01 -19.44
CA LEU A 177 9.14 -4.65 -19.84
C LEU A 177 7.62 -4.52 -20.10
N LEU A 178 7.01 -5.48 -20.80
CA LEU A 178 5.58 -5.49 -21.07
C LEU A 178 4.74 -5.66 -19.79
N ILE A 179 5.16 -6.56 -18.88
CA ILE A 179 4.53 -6.69 -17.56
C ILE A 179 4.62 -5.38 -16.79
N LEU A 180 5.79 -4.74 -16.77
CA LEU A 180 5.99 -3.48 -16.08
C LEU A 180 5.10 -2.37 -16.66
N ALA A 181 5.10 -2.21 -17.98
CA ALA A 181 4.26 -1.22 -18.65
C ALA A 181 2.78 -1.45 -18.34
N PHE A 182 2.33 -2.71 -18.38
CA PHE A 182 0.98 -3.08 -17.99
C PHE A 182 0.69 -2.76 -16.52
N THR A 183 1.62 -3.09 -15.61
CA THR A 183 1.47 -2.84 -14.18
C THR A 183 1.37 -1.36 -13.88
N LEU A 184 2.27 -0.52 -14.41
CA LEU A 184 2.24 0.93 -14.16
C LEU A 184 1.04 1.64 -14.81
N THR A 185 0.45 1.05 -15.85
CA THR A 185 -0.69 1.67 -16.55
C THR A 185 -2.05 1.19 -16.01
N PHE A 186 -2.18 -0.10 -15.72
CA PHE A 186 -3.47 -0.74 -15.48
C PHE A 186 -3.61 -1.38 -14.09
N ALA A 187 -2.54 -1.57 -13.31
CA ALA A 187 -2.67 -2.27 -12.02
C ALA A 187 -3.56 -1.49 -11.05
N TRP A 188 -3.40 -0.17 -10.95
CA TRP A 188 -4.22 0.66 -10.08
C TRP A 188 -5.73 0.58 -10.37
N PRO A 189 -6.21 0.90 -11.59
CA PRO A 189 -7.65 0.80 -11.87
C PRO A 189 -8.18 -0.63 -11.75
N LEU A 190 -7.40 -1.65 -12.15
CA LEU A 190 -7.81 -3.04 -12.02
C LEU A 190 -7.84 -3.53 -10.56
N TYR A 191 -6.99 -2.99 -9.70
CA TYR A 191 -7.03 -3.23 -8.26
C TYR A 191 -8.31 -2.66 -7.65
N LEU A 192 -8.65 -1.41 -7.97
CA LEU A 192 -9.88 -0.79 -7.49
C LEU A 192 -11.13 -1.52 -8.00
N LEU A 193 -11.19 -1.84 -9.30
CA LEU A 193 -12.37 -2.47 -9.91
C LEU A 193 -12.55 -3.95 -9.56
N PHE A 194 -11.46 -4.73 -9.52
CA PHE A 194 -11.52 -6.20 -9.50
C PHE A 194 -10.56 -6.87 -8.52
N ASN A 195 -9.87 -6.09 -7.68
CA ASN A 195 -8.89 -6.57 -6.70
C ASN A 195 -7.80 -7.48 -7.31
N VAL A 196 -7.35 -7.21 -8.54
CA VAL A 196 -6.49 -8.14 -9.33
C VAL A 196 -5.18 -8.50 -8.63
N SER A 197 -4.52 -7.55 -7.97
CA SER A 197 -3.29 -7.76 -7.20
C SER A 197 -3.54 -8.13 -5.74
N GLY A 198 -4.77 -7.97 -5.25
CA GLY A 198 -5.07 -8.03 -3.83
C GLY A 198 -5.26 -9.42 -3.25
N LYS A 199 -5.63 -9.45 -1.98
CA LYS A 199 -6.03 -10.67 -1.28
C LYS A 199 -7.18 -11.36 -2.04
N LYS A 200 -7.07 -12.68 -2.17
CA LYS A 200 -8.16 -13.48 -2.72
C LYS A 200 -9.24 -13.67 -1.68
N TYR A 201 -10.48 -13.39 -2.07
CA TYR A 201 -11.66 -13.61 -1.29
C TYR A 201 -12.55 -14.67 -1.93
N ASP A 202 -13.42 -15.29 -1.12
CA ASP A 202 -14.37 -16.31 -1.57
C ASP A 202 -15.53 -15.72 -2.40
N ARG A 203 -15.65 -14.39 -2.44
CA ARG A 203 -16.66 -13.63 -3.18
C ARG A 203 -15.98 -12.54 -4.02
N PHE A 204 -16.73 -11.97 -4.97
CA PHE A 204 -16.27 -10.85 -5.78
C PHE A 204 -15.79 -9.68 -4.91
N ALA A 205 -14.56 -9.24 -5.14
CA ALA A 205 -13.92 -8.16 -4.41
C ALA A 205 -13.70 -6.95 -5.33
N SER A 206 -14.13 -5.78 -4.87
CA SER A 206 -14.06 -4.51 -5.60
C SER A 206 -14.15 -3.38 -4.58
N HIS A 207 -13.36 -2.34 -4.77
CA HIS A 207 -13.35 -1.17 -3.89
C HIS A 207 -14.61 -0.32 -4.05
N TYR A 208 -15.33 -0.46 -5.16
CA TYR A 208 -16.59 0.23 -5.45
C TYR A 208 -17.82 -0.60 -5.09
N TYR A 209 -17.64 -1.72 -4.38
CA TYR A 209 -18.75 -2.58 -3.99
C TYR A 209 -18.91 -2.56 -2.46
N PRO A 210 -19.92 -1.88 -1.91
CA PRO A 210 -20.11 -1.78 -0.46
C PRO A 210 -20.23 -3.13 0.26
N TYR A 211 -20.74 -4.18 -0.41
CA TYR A 211 -20.85 -5.54 0.17
C TYR A 211 -19.65 -6.44 -0.19
N SER A 212 -18.56 -5.84 -0.66
CA SER A 212 -17.30 -6.52 -0.92
C SER A 212 -16.81 -7.21 0.34
N PRO A 213 -16.23 -8.42 0.24
CA PRO A 213 -15.63 -9.10 1.39
C PRO A 213 -14.39 -8.38 1.96
N ILE A 214 -13.93 -7.30 1.31
CA ILE A 214 -12.92 -6.40 1.87
C ILE A 214 -13.47 -5.72 3.13
N TYR A 215 -14.74 -5.30 3.11
CA TYR A 215 -15.34 -4.44 4.13
C TYR A 215 -16.22 -5.21 5.11
N SER A 216 -16.28 -4.70 6.33
CA SER A 216 -17.26 -5.06 7.35
C SER A 216 -18.58 -4.31 7.12
N ASP A 217 -19.65 -4.76 7.80
CA ASP A 217 -20.98 -4.19 7.66
C ASP A 217 -21.05 -2.71 8.10
N ARG A 218 -20.21 -2.31 9.06
CA ARG A 218 -20.16 -0.93 9.59
C ARG A 218 -19.50 0.06 8.62
N GLU A 219 -18.55 -0.39 7.81
CA GLU A 219 -17.82 0.47 6.87
C GLU A 219 -18.63 0.78 5.60
N ARG A 220 -19.74 0.08 5.35
CA ARG A 220 -20.50 0.15 4.09
C ARG A 220 -20.98 1.54 3.73
N LEU A 221 -21.45 2.32 4.71
CA LEU A 221 -21.93 3.67 4.46
C LEU A 221 -20.82 4.56 3.89
N GLN A 222 -19.61 4.42 4.44
CA GLN A 222 -18.44 5.16 3.97
C GLN A 222 -18.04 4.75 2.54
N ILE A 223 -18.26 3.49 2.14
CA ILE A 223 -18.05 3.07 0.74
C ILE A 223 -19.02 3.79 -0.20
N TYR A 224 -20.31 3.88 0.15
CA TYR A 224 -21.28 4.65 -0.66
C TYR A 224 -20.90 6.13 -0.78
N ILE A 225 -20.44 6.75 0.32
CA ILE A 225 -19.99 8.16 0.31
C ILE A 225 -18.79 8.33 -0.63
N SER A 226 -17.85 7.40 -0.57
CA SER A 226 -16.68 7.37 -1.42
C SER A 226 -17.02 7.22 -2.91
N ASP A 227 -17.94 6.31 -3.24
CA ASP A 227 -18.43 6.09 -4.61
C ASP A 227 -19.13 7.34 -5.14
N ALA A 228 -19.93 8.01 -4.30
CA ALA A 228 -20.58 9.27 -4.66
C ALA A 228 -19.56 10.37 -5.00
N GLY A 229 -18.44 10.46 -4.28
CA GLY A 229 -17.35 11.40 -4.57
C GLY A 229 -16.69 11.14 -5.93
N VAL A 230 -16.42 9.88 -6.26
CA VAL A 230 -15.87 9.50 -7.58
C VAL A 230 -16.87 9.77 -8.70
N ILE A 231 -18.16 9.48 -8.50
CA ILE A 231 -19.23 9.79 -9.45
C ILE A 231 -19.34 11.31 -9.67
N ALA A 232 -19.29 12.11 -8.60
CA ALA A 232 -19.34 13.56 -8.69
C ALA A 232 -18.18 14.12 -9.52
N THR A 233 -16.94 13.66 -9.26
CA THR A 233 -15.77 14.06 -10.05
C THR A 233 -15.90 13.63 -11.51
N THR A 234 -16.35 12.40 -11.76
CA THR A 234 -16.58 11.90 -13.12
C THR A 234 -17.62 12.74 -13.87
N TYR A 235 -18.69 13.16 -13.19
CA TYR A 235 -19.69 14.06 -13.75
C TYR A 235 -19.11 15.45 -14.08
N LEU A 236 -18.28 16.02 -13.20
CA LEU A 236 -17.59 17.30 -13.47
C LEU A 236 -16.67 17.20 -14.69
N LEU A 237 -15.92 16.09 -14.83
CA LEU A 237 -15.07 15.82 -15.99
C LEU A 237 -15.91 15.65 -17.27
N TYR A 238 -17.05 14.97 -17.19
CA TYR A 238 -18.01 14.89 -18.30
C TYR A 238 -18.49 16.28 -18.72
N ARG A 239 -18.89 17.14 -17.77
CA ARG A 239 -19.30 18.52 -18.06
C ARG A 239 -18.17 19.33 -18.69
N ALA A 240 -16.94 19.19 -18.20
CA ALA A 240 -15.76 19.82 -18.80
C ALA A 240 -15.51 19.33 -20.24
N ALA A 241 -15.66 18.03 -20.49
CA ALA A 241 -15.51 17.44 -21.82
C ALA A 241 -16.58 17.95 -22.80
N MET A 242 -17.81 18.17 -22.33
CA MET A 242 -18.87 18.77 -23.15
C MET A 242 -18.59 20.23 -23.53
N ILE A 243 -17.84 20.97 -22.71
CA ILE A 243 -17.53 22.40 -22.94
C ILE A 243 -16.23 22.58 -23.73
N LYS A 244 -15.17 21.83 -23.39
CA LYS A 244 -13.80 22.00 -23.90
C LYS A 244 -13.37 20.91 -24.87
N GLY A 245 -14.14 19.82 -24.99
CA GLY A 245 -13.81 18.64 -25.78
C GLY A 245 -13.08 17.57 -24.97
N LEU A 246 -13.29 16.31 -25.35
CA LEU A 246 -12.70 15.15 -24.69
C LEU A 246 -11.15 15.17 -24.74
N ALA A 247 -10.58 15.55 -25.88
CA ALA A 247 -9.13 15.64 -26.05
C ALA A 247 -8.49 16.64 -25.07
N TRP A 248 -9.18 17.76 -24.80
CA TRP A 248 -8.70 18.75 -23.84
C TRP A 248 -8.70 18.17 -22.41
N VAL A 249 -9.79 17.52 -21.98
CA VAL A 249 -9.86 16.88 -20.65
C VAL A 249 -8.82 15.78 -20.53
N PHE A 250 -8.64 14.97 -21.58
CA PHE A 250 -7.63 13.91 -21.58
C PHE A 250 -6.21 14.48 -21.45
N CYS A 251 -5.85 15.51 -22.22
CA CYS A 251 -4.52 16.10 -22.14
C CYS A 251 -4.28 16.88 -20.84
N ILE A 252 -5.28 17.60 -20.33
CA ILE A 252 -5.12 18.45 -19.13
C ILE A 252 -5.19 17.64 -17.83
N TYR A 253 -6.09 16.65 -17.76
CA TYR A 253 -6.39 15.89 -16.54
C TYR A 253 -6.11 14.40 -16.70
N GLY A 254 -6.54 13.79 -17.80
CA GLY A 254 -6.44 12.34 -18.01
C GLY A 254 -5.01 11.80 -18.00
N VAL A 255 -4.09 12.38 -18.78
CA VAL A 255 -2.69 11.93 -18.84
C VAL A 255 -1.95 12.17 -17.51
N PRO A 256 -2.06 13.35 -16.85
CA PRO A 256 -1.52 13.51 -15.50
C PRO A 256 -2.08 12.51 -14.49
N LEU A 257 -3.37 12.20 -14.53
CA LEU A 257 -3.98 11.19 -13.66
C LEU A 257 -3.40 9.79 -13.91
N LEU A 258 -3.15 9.42 -15.17
CA LEU A 258 -2.46 8.15 -15.48
C LEU A 258 -1.05 8.10 -14.87
N ILE A 259 -0.35 9.24 -14.82
CA ILE A 259 0.96 9.35 -14.19
C ILE A 259 0.83 9.23 -12.66
N VAL A 260 -0.16 9.87 -12.02
CA VAL A 260 -0.46 9.67 -10.59
C VAL A 260 -0.70 8.18 -10.31
N ASN A 261 -1.61 7.54 -11.04
CA ASN A 261 -1.90 6.11 -10.87
C ASN A 261 -0.65 5.23 -11.02
N GLY A 262 0.22 5.56 -11.99
CA GLY A 262 1.49 4.87 -12.19
C GLY A 262 2.48 5.12 -11.05
N LEU A 263 2.54 6.34 -10.50
CA LEU A 263 3.40 6.71 -9.37
C LEU A 263 2.96 6.03 -8.08
N VAL A 264 1.65 6.00 -7.77
CA VAL A 264 1.11 5.24 -6.63
C VAL A 264 1.61 3.80 -6.68
N VAL A 265 1.43 3.12 -7.81
CA VAL A 265 1.87 1.73 -8.00
C VAL A 265 3.39 1.61 -7.95
N PHE A 266 4.11 2.54 -8.58
CA PHE A 266 5.57 2.53 -8.62
C PHE A 266 6.20 2.67 -7.23
N ILE A 267 5.76 3.66 -6.46
CA ILE A 267 6.20 3.89 -5.09
C ILE A 267 5.90 2.65 -4.27
N THR A 268 4.63 2.27 -4.17
CA THR A 268 4.25 1.17 -3.27
C THR A 268 4.86 -0.18 -3.69
N LEU A 269 5.00 -0.48 -4.99
CA LEU A 269 5.74 -1.65 -5.45
C LEU A 269 7.19 -1.66 -4.96
N LEU A 270 7.91 -0.54 -5.12
CA LEU A 270 9.32 -0.45 -4.78
C LEU A 270 9.60 -0.56 -3.28
N HIS A 271 8.67 -0.11 -2.43
CA HIS A 271 8.84 -0.14 -0.98
C HIS A 271 8.42 -1.48 -0.36
N HIS A 272 7.57 -2.25 -1.05
CA HIS A 272 7.11 -3.57 -0.61
C HIS A 272 7.75 -4.75 -1.36
N THR A 273 8.47 -4.51 -2.45
CA THR A 273 9.10 -5.55 -3.26
C THR A 273 10.60 -5.30 -3.33
N HIS A 274 11.35 -6.06 -2.54
CA HIS A 274 12.80 -6.05 -2.55
C HIS A 274 13.34 -7.41 -2.11
N SER A 275 14.45 -7.85 -2.70
CA SER A 275 14.96 -9.23 -2.50
C SER A 275 15.33 -9.50 -1.04
N SER A 276 15.72 -8.47 -0.28
CA SER A 276 16.08 -8.55 1.13
C SER A 276 14.90 -8.72 2.10
N LEU A 277 13.66 -8.52 1.64
CA LEU A 277 12.49 -8.47 2.52
C LEU A 277 11.92 -9.88 2.77
N PRO A 278 11.79 -10.30 4.04
CA PRO A 278 11.10 -11.54 4.37
C PRO A 278 9.58 -11.37 4.26
N HIS A 279 8.90 -12.48 4.01
CA HIS A 279 7.45 -12.61 4.16
C HIS A 279 7.15 -13.75 5.12
N TYR A 280 6.00 -13.71 5.78
CA TYR A 280 5.69 -14.61 6.89
C TYR A 280 4.33 -15.29 6.69
N ASP A 281 4.27 -16.58 7.02
CA ASP A 281 2.99 -17.27 7.26
C ASP A 281 2.49 -17.00 8.67
N SER A 282 1.25 -17.43 8.95
CA SER A 282 0.59 -17.18 10.24
C SER A 282 1.30 -17.80 11.46
N THR A 283 2.27 -18.70 11.27
CA THR A 283 3.05 -19.27 12.38
C THR A 283 4.19 -18.36 12.83
N GLU A 284 4.65 -17.48 11.93
CA GLU A 284 5.78 -16.59 12.16
C GLU A 284 5.39 -15.11 12.10
N TRP A 285 4.24 -14.74 11.54
CA TRP A 285 3.89 -13.33 11.40
C TRP A 285 3.53 -12.70 12.76
N ASP A 286 4.08 -11.50 13.02
CA ASP A 286 3.56 -10.53 13.98
C ASP A 286 3.64 -9.14 13.37
N PHE A 287 2.93 -8.18 13.98
CA PHE A 287 2.80 -6.83 13.43
C PHE A 287 4.16 -6.16 13.21
N LEU A 288 5.08 -6.21 14.19
CA LEU A 288 6.35 -5.49 14.11
C LEU A 288 7.27 -6.09 13.03
N ARG A 289 7.34 -7.42 12.93
CA ARG A 289 8.08 -8.08 11.82
C ARG A 289 7.48 -7.73 10.46
N GLY A 290 6.15 -7.64 10.35
CA GLY A 290 5.47 -7.20 9.14
C GLY A 290 5.78 -5.76 8.76
N ALA A 291 5.64 -4.82 9.70
CA ALA A 291 5.90 -3.39 9.48
C ALA A 291 7.35 -3.10 9.06
N LEU A 292 8.32 -3.83 9.64
CA LEU A 292 9.74 -3.72 9.29
C LEU A 292 10.10 -4.36 7.93
N ALA A 293 9.20 -5.15 7.33
CA ALA A 293 9.42 -5.78 6.03
C ALA A 293 9.09 -4.82 4.87
N THR A 294 9.64 -3.60 4.93
CA THR A 294 9.56 -2.56 3.92
C THR A 294 10.95 -1.93 3.70
N VAL A 295 11.13 -1.18 2.61
CA VAL A 295 12.41 -0.53 2.28
C VAL A 295 12.21 0.95 2.00
N ASP A 296 12.99 1.80 2.68
CA ASP A 296 13.08 3.23 2.37
C ASP A 296 14.02 3.45 1.18
N ARG A 297 13.73 4.50 0.39
CA ARG A 297 14.44 4.78 -0.86
C ARG A 297 14.59 6.28 -1.10
N ASP A 298 15.69 6.64 -1.73
CA ASP A 298 15.93 8.03 -2.15
C ASP A 298 15.52 8.26 -3.62
N TYR A 299 14.49 9.09 -3.81
CA TYR A 299 14.00 9.56 -5.10
C TYR A 299 14.59 10.94 -5.45
N GLY A 300 15.53 11.44 -4.66
CA GLY A 300 16.18 12.74 -4.84
C GLY A 300 15.22 13.88 -4.51
N PHE A 301 15.10 14.84 -5.43
CA PHE A 301 14.22 15.99 -5.20
C PHE A 301 12.74 15.58 -5.08
N LEU A 302 12.36 14.44 -5.66
CA LEU A 302 11.00 13.93 -5.59
C LEU A 302 10.59 13.51 -4.18
N ASN A 303 11.52 13.18 -3.27
CA ASN A 303 11.17 12.94 -1.86
C ASN A 303 10.37 14.13 -1.32
N LYS A 304 10.80 15.36 -1.60
CA LYS A 304 10.09 16.57 -1.15
C LYS A 304 8.74 16.76 -1.83
N VAL A 305 8.62 16.39 -3.11
CA VAL A 305 7.35 16.48 -3.85
C VAL A 305 6.35 15.45 -3.33
N PHE A 306 6.85 14.30 -2.88
CA PHE A 306 6.09 13.20 -2.30
C PHE A 306 6.07 13.24 -0.77
N HIS A 307 6.30 14.42 -0.18
CA HIS A 307 6.22 14.65 1.26
C HIS A 307 7.05 13.68 2.12
N ASN A 308 8.18 13.20 1.59
CA ASN A 308 9.14 12.26 2.19
C ASN A 308 8.58 10.87 2.51
N VAL A 309 7.41 10.50 1.97
CA VAL A 309 6.88 9.14 2.18
C VAL A 309 7.85 8.06 1.68
N THR A 310 8.65 8.39 0.65
CA THR A 310 9.59 7.45 0.01
C THR A 310 10.83 7.14 0.87
N ASP A 311 11.28 8.08 1.69
CA ASP A 311 12.46 7.91 2.56
C ASP A 311 12.10 7.81 4.05
N THR A 312 10.81 7.64 4.36
CA THR A 312 10.26 7.38 5.70
C THR A 312 9.18 6.28 5.72
N HIS A 313 9.12 5.43 4.70
CA HIS A 313 8.08 4.40 4.54
C HIS A 313 8.13 3.34 5.64
N VAL A 314 9.31 2.97 6.13
CA VAL A 314 9.45 2.04 7.26
C VAL A 314 8.80 2.63 8.52
N LEU A 315 9.07 3.90 8.83
CA LEU A 315 8.40 4.59 9.93
C LEU A 315 6.89 4.63 9.70
N HIS A 316 6.46 4.95 8.48
CA HIS A 316 5.06 5.01 8.10
C HIS A 316 4.32 3.68 8.38
N HIS A 317 4.96 2.52 8.19
CA HIS A 317 4.36 1.23 8.55
C HIS A 317 4.30 0.96 10.06
N ILE A 318 5.20 1.56 10.84
CA ILE A 318 5.23 1.39 12.30
C ILE A 318 4.24 2.36 12.99
N PHE A 319 4.26 3.63 12.59
CA PHE A 319 3.46 4.72 13.15
C PHE A 319 2.87 5.59 12.02
N PRO A 320 1.85 5.09 11.29
CA PRO A 320 1.30 5.80 10.13
C PRO A 320 0.61 7.13 10.48
N TYR A 321 0.27 7.36 11.74
CA TYR A 321 -0.34 8.59 12.23
C TYR A 321 0.67 9.72 12.50
N ILE A 322 1.98 9.45 12.45
CA ILE A 322 3.00 10.52 12.47
C ILE A 322 2.94 11.26 11.14
N SER A 323 2.65 12.55 11.20
CA SER A 323 2.54 13.38 10.00
C SER A 323 3.84 13.43 9.20
N HIS A 324 3.72 13.46 7.87
CA HIS A 324 4.82 13.60 6.91
C HIS A 324 5.86 14.68 7.27
N HIS A 325 5.45 15.81 7.88
CA HIS A 325 6.35 16.90 8.24
C HIS A 325 7.23 16.61 9.48
N HIS A 326 6.91 15.57 10.25
CA HIS A 326 7.72 15.04 11.35
C HIS A 326 8.35 13.67 11.03
N ALA A 327 7.90 13.00 9.97
CA ALA A 327 8.33 11.65 9.61
C ALA A 327 9.85 11.52 9.44
N VAL A 328 10.52 12.51 8.83
CA VAL A 328 11.98 12.48 8.63
C VAL A 328 12.75 12.53 9.96
N GLU A 329 12.27 13.34 10.91
CA GLU A 329 12.87 13.47 12.24
C GLU A 329 12.69 12.18 13.04
N ALA A 330 11.47 11.67 13.11
CA ALA A 330 11.15 10.41 13.78
C ALA A 330 11.92 9.23 13.16
N THR A 331 12.05 9.19 11.84
CA THR A 331 12.83 8.16 11.13
C THR A 331 14.30 8.19 11.56
N LYS A 332 14.91 9.38 11.62
CA LYS A 332 16.30 9.53 12.10
C LYS A 332 16.47 9.06 13.54
N ALA A 333 15.47 9.31 14.39
CA ALA A 333 15.52 8.93 15.81
C ALA A 333 15.47 7.40 16.01
N ILE A 334 14.71 6.67 15.18
CA ILE A 334 14.56 5.22 15.33
C ILE A 334 15.63 4.40 14.60
N LYS A 335 16.27 4.93 13.55
CA LYS A 335 17.28 4.20 12.77
C LYS A 335 18.37 3.52 13.62
N PRO A 336 18.98 4.19 14.63
CA PRO A 336 19.99 3.54 15.47
C PRO A 336 19.46 2.36 16.29
N LEU A 337 18.20 2.45 16.76
CA LEU A 337 17.55 1.38 17.52
C LEU A 337 17.21 0.18 16.61
N LEU A 338 16.70 0.45 15.41
CA LEU A 338 16.33 -0.60 14.45
C LEU A 338 17.56 -1.36 13.95
N GLY A 339 18.70 -0.68 13.76
CA GLY A 339 19.95 -1.31 13.33
C GLY A 339 19.78 -2.12 12.05
N GLU A 340 20.14 -3.40 12.08
CA GLU A 340 20.03 -4.29 10.91
C GLU A 340 18.60 -4.58 10.44
N TYR A 341 17.58 -4.26 11.26
CA TYR A 341 16.18 -4.39 10.89
C TYR A 341 15.68 -3.25 10.00
N TYR A 342 16.41 -2.14 9.94
CA TYR A 342 16.09 -1.02 9.05
C TYR A 342 16.69 -1.25 7.67
N LYS A 343 15.86 -1.18 6.62
CA LYS A 343 16.33 -1.31 5.24
C LYS A 343 16.20 0.00 4.48
N PHE A 344 17.32 0.41 3.88
CA PHE A 344 17.39 1.53 2.95
C PHE A 344 18.09 1.08 1.66
N ASP A 345 17.59 1.52 0.51
CA ASP A 345 18.19 1.27 -0.79
C ASP A 345 18.29 2.57 -1.60
N ASP A 346 19.50 3.08 -1.76
CA ASP A 346 19.81 4.30 -2.52
C ASP A 346 20.19 4.03 -3.99
N THR A 347 19.91 2.82 -4.47
CA THR A 347 20.04 2.52 -5.90
C THR A 347 19.11 3.45 -6.69
N PRO A 348 19.58 4.10 -7.78
CA PRO A 348 18.74 4.96 -8.60
C PRO A 348 17.44 4.25 -9.00
N ILE A 349 16.30 4.92 -8.78
CA ILE A 349 14.96 4.29 -8.74
C ILE A 349 14.62 3.45 -9.99
N LEU A 350 15.04 3.85 -11.20
CA LEU A 350 14.81 3.07 -12.42
C LEU A 350 15.64 1.79 -12.46
N LYS A 351 16.87 1.84 -11.93
CA LYS A 351 17.74 0.67 -11.80
C LYS A 351 17.23 -0.28 -10.70
N ALA A 352 16.77 0.27 -9.59
CA ALA A 352 16.12 -0.50 -8.53
C ALA A 352 14.87 -1.22 -9.05
N MET A 353 13.98 -0.50 -9.74
CA MET A 353 12.80 -1.08 -10.39
C MET A 353 13.17 -2.22 -11.34
N TRP A 354 14.15 -2.00 -12.22
CA TRP A 354 14.59 -3.05 -13.13
C TRP A 354 15.14 -4.27 -12.37
N ARG A 355 15.97 -4.07 -11.34
CA ARG A 355 16.47 -5.14 -10.49
C ARG A 355 15.32 -5.91 -9.84
N ASP A 356 14.40 -5.22 -9.17
CA ASP A 356 13.37 -5.87 -8.35
C ASP A 356 12.36 -6.64 -9.21
N ILE A 357 12.02 -6.16 -10.41
CA ILE A 357 11.19 -6.91 -11.37
C ILE A 357 11.90 -8.16 -11.90
N ASN A 358 13.22 -8.11 -12.00
CA ASN A 358 14.04 -9.22 -12.47
C ASN A 358 14.28 -10.28 -11.39
N GLU A 359 14.37 -9.86 -10.13
CA GLU A 359 14.81 -10.67 -9.00
C GLU A 359 13.65 -11.14 -8.10
N CYS A 360 12.59 -10.34 -7.97
CA CYS A 360 11.49 -10.56 -7.02
C CYS A 360 10.24 -11.16 -7.71
N ILE A 361 10.43 -12.25 -8.47
CA ILE A 361 9.34 -12.86 -9.25
C ILE A 361 8.41 -13.69 -8.36
N PHE A 362 9.01 -14.47 -7.47
CA PHE A 362 8.32 -15.36 -6.56
C PHE A 362 9.13 -15.59 -5.30
N VAL A 363 8.43 -15.99 -4.24
CA VAL A 363 9.02 -16.41 -2.98
C VAL A 363 8.98 -17.93 -2.82
N GLU A 364 9.94 -18.44 -2.06
CA GLU A 364 10.00 -19.83 -1.61
C GLU A 364 10.08 -19.88 -0.08
N LYS A 365 9.51 -20.95 0.49
CA LYS A 365 9.55 -21.19 1.93
C LYS A 365 10.96 -21.59 2.35
N GLU A 366 11.48 -20.96 3.39
CA GLU A 366 12.71 -21.38 4.04
C GLU A 366 12.50 -22.66 4.85
N LYS A 367 13.46 -23.59 4.80
CA LYS A 367 13.36 -24.92 5.42
C LYS A 367 12.79 -24.86 6.84
N ASP A 368 11.67 -25.56 7.05
CA ASP A 368 10.98 -25.81 8.32
C ASP A 368 10.55 -24.58 9.14
N LYS A 369 10.57 -23.37 8.56
CA LYS A 369 10.08 -22.13 9.19
C LYS A 369 8.99 -21.49 8.34
N GLY A 370 8.07 -20.78 8.98
CA GLY A 370 7.01 -20.01 8.30
C GLY A 370 7.49 -18.75 7.56
N ILE A 371 8.72 -18.76 7.03
CA ILE A 371 9.38 -17.58 6.45
C ILE A 371 9.60 -17.82 4.95
N TYR A 372 9.32 -16.80 4.14
CA TYR A 372 9.35 -16.84 2.69
C TYR A 372 10.25 -15.74 2.15
N CYS A 373 11.09 -16.06 1.18
CA CYS A 373 12.06 -15.11 0.59
C CYS A 373 12.13 -15.26 -0.93
N PHE A 374 12.52 -14.18 -1.61
CA PHE A 374 12.68 -14.17 -3.06
C PHE A 374 13.87 -15.04 -3.53
N ASP A 375 13.71 -15.72 -4.67
CA ASP A 375 14.68 -16.67 -5.26
C ASP A 375 16.07 -16.07 -5.54
N ALA A 376 16.15 -14.79 -5.91
CA ALA A 376 17.43 -14.11 -6.10
C ALA A 376 18.31 -14.18 -4.84
N LEU A 377 17.70 -14.15 -3.66
CA LEU A 377 18.39 -14.25 -2.38
C LEU A 377 18.81 -15.69 -2.05
N LEU A 378 18.06 -16.69 -2.51
CA LEU A 378 18.45 -18.11 -2.40
C LEU A 378 19.65 -18.45 -3.28
N LYS A 379 19.75 -17.84 -4.48
CA LYS A 379 20.90 -18.00 -5.37
C LYS A 379 22.15 -17.28 -4.85
N ALA A 380 22.01 -16.09 -4.26
CA ALA A 380 23.13 -15.33 -3.69
C ALA A 380 23.72 -15.97 -2.42
N THR A 381 22.92 -16.70 -1.64
CA THR A 381 23.38 -17.40 -0.42
C THR A 381 24.02 -18.77 -0.69
N GLY A 382 24.35 -19.10 -1.95
CA GLY A 382 25.04 -20.34 -2.31
C GLY A 382 24.20 -21.61 -2.19
N LYS A 383 22.90 -21.50 -1.88
CA LYS A 383 21.96 -22.63 -1.91
C LYS A 383 21.52 -22.87 -3.36
N GLN A 384 22.30 -23.66 -4.10
CA GLN A 384 21.80 -24.20 -5.37
C GLN A 384 20.50 -24.97 -5.12
N VAL A 385 19.39 -24.47 -5.66
CA VAL A 385 18.21 -25.28 -5.91
C VAL A 385 18.47 -25.99 -7.23
N SER A 386 18.72 -27.29 -7.17
CA SER A 386 18.95 -28.13 -8.35
C SER A 386 17.82 -27.96 -9.38
N PRO A 387 18.12 -27.97 -10.70
CA PRO A 387 17.07 -28.07 -11.70
C PRO A 387 16.24 -29.35 -11.49
N PRO A 388 14.92 -29.34 -11.73
CA PRO A 388 14.14 -30.57 -11.68
C PRO A 388 14.66 -31.55 -12.73
N ALA A 389 14.98 -32.77 -12.33
CA ALA A 389 15.28 -33.86 -13.24
C ALA A 389 14.07 -34.10 -14.16
N LEU A 390 14.30 -34.00 -15.47
CA LEU A 390 13.30 -34.24 -16.50
C LEU A 390 13.00 -35.74 -16.56
N ASN A 391 11.99 -36.21 -15.83
CA ASN A 391 11.47 -37.56 -16.03
C ASN A 391 10.69 -37.60 -17.35
N SER A 392 11.38 -38.00 -18.42
CA SER A 392 10.83 -38.26 -19.75
C SER A 392 10.03 -39.56 -19.76
N LYS A 393 8.77 -39.53 -19.33
CA LYS A 393 7.75 -40.51 -19.75
C LYS A 393 6.37 -39.83 -19.80
N LEU A 394 6.09 -39.11 -20.89
CA LEU A 394 4.72 -38.83 -21.30
C LEU A 394 4.31 -39.86 -22.35
N GLY A 395 3.37 -40.75 -21.97
CA GLY A 395 2.48 -41.39 -22.93
C GLY A 395 1.36 -40.42 -23.34
N PRO A 396 0.71 -40.61 -24.49
CA PRO A 396 -0.27 -39.65 -25.02
C PRO A 396 -1.55 -39.62 -24.17
N PRO A 397 -2.23 -38.46 -24.07
CA PRO A 397 -3.45 -38.33 -23.26
C PRO A 397 -4.65 -38.93 -23.98
N VAL A 398 -5.31 -39.89 -23.31
CA VAL A 398 -6.63 -40.39 -23.69
C VAL A 398 -7.70 -39.41 -23.17
N PHE A 399 -8.47 -38.87 -24.10
CA PHE A 399 -9.60 -37.97 -23.83
C PHE A 399 -10.85 -38.80 -23.54
N VAL A 400 -11.50 -38.58 -22.39
CA VAL A 400 -12.84 -39.13 -22.10
C VAL A 400 -13.70 -38.01 -21.52
N PRO A 401 -14.83 -37.63 -22.16
CA PRO A 401 -15.79 -36.72 -21.58
C PRO A 401 -16.82 -37.51 -20.75
N LYS A 402 -17.12 -37.05 -19.53
CA LYS A 402 -18.35 -37.44 -18.84
C LYS A 402 -19.09 -36.21 -18.33
N CYS A 403 -20.20 -35.94 -19.02
CA CYS A 403 -21.36 -35.20 -18.56
C CYS A 403 -22.18 -36.13 -17.65
N VAL A 404 -22.56 -35.68 -16.44
CA VAL A 404 -23.71 -36.24 -15.70
C VAL A 404 -24.41 -35.10 -14.96
N ILE A 405 -25.68 -34.92 -15.32
CA ILE A 405 -26.71 -34.13 -14.64
C ILE A 405 -27.16 -34.89 -13.39
N ALA A 406 -27.36 -34.20 -12.25
CA ALA A 406 -28.22 -34.71 -11.19
C ALA A 406 -28.99 -33.58 -10.48
N LYS A 407 -30.27 -33.87 -10.24
CA LYS A 407 -31.38 -32.99 -9.89
C LYS A 407 -31.44 -32.58 -8.41
N LYS A 408 -32.08 -31.42 -8.24
CA LYS A 408 -32.86 -30.89 -7.11
C LYS A 408 -33.54 -31.95 -6.22
N ASN A 409 -33.47 -31.77 -4.91
CA ASN A 409 -34.52 -32.21 -3.98
C ASN A 409 -34.68 -31.22 -2.82
N GLU A 410 -35.94 -31.00 -2.45
CA GLU A 410 -36.47 -29.96 -1.57
C GLU A 410 -36.54 -30.35 -0.09
N SER A 411 -36.52 -29.30 0.74
CA SER A 411 -37.27 -29.07 1.99
C SER A 411 -37.08 -29.96 3.22
N ARG A 412 -36.56 -29.34 4.30
CA ARG A 412 -37.21 -29.42 5.62
C ARG A 412 -36.93 -28.18 6.48
N THR A 413 -38.01 -27.55 6.87
CA THR A 413 -38.17 -26.44 7.83
C THR A 413 -37.88 -26.90 9.26
N LEU A 414 -37.19 -26.05 10.03
CA LEU A 414 -37.29 -26.00 11.49
C LEU A 414 -37.40 -24.53 11.89
N VAL A 415 -38.55 -24.18 12.46
CA VAL A 415 -38.88 -22.88 13.07
C VAL A 415 -38.46 -22.93 14.53
N SER A 416 -37.83 -21.87 15.06
CA SER A 416 -38.03 -21.44 16.45
C SER A 416 -37.51 -20.02 16.69
N ASN A 417 -38.47 -19.13 16.90
CA ASN A 417 -38.57 -18.04 17.89
C ASN A 417 -37.57 -16.87 17.92
N THR A 418 -38.18 -15.72 17.62
CA THR A 418 -37.85 -14.30 17.84
C THR A 418 -37.44 -13.98 19.29
N ILE A 419 -36.46 -13.09 19.46
CA ILE A 419 -36.51 -12.01 20.47
C ILE A 419 -35.94 -10.74 19.82
N ASP A 420 -36.82 -9.75 19.72
CA ASP A 420 -36.56 -8.36 19.36
C ASP A 420 -36.21 -7.59 20.64
N LEU A 421 -35.07 -6.91 20.67
CA LEU A 421 -34.71 -5.93 21.69
C LEU A 421 -33.93 -4.78 21.05
N GLY A 422 -34.66 -3.68 20.85
CA GLY A 422 -34.28 -2.38 21.41
C GLY A 422 -33.11 -1.65 20.76
N LYS A 423 -33.47 -0.60 20.00
CA LYS A 423 -32.60 0.57 19.80
C LYS A 423 -32.14 1.11 21.15
N ASP A 424 -30.83 1.11 21.38
CA ASP A 424 -30.18 2.08 22.24
C ASP A 424 -29.01 2.68 21.47
N SER A 425 -29.15 3.97 21.19
CA SER A 425 -28.15 4.88 20.66
C SER A 425 -27.04 5.06 21.67
N LEU A 426 -25.80 4.76 21.28
CA LEU A 426 -24.59 5.10 22.04
C LEU A 426 -23.52 5.62 21.07
N ASP A 427 -23.28 6.92 21.21
CA ASP A 427 -22.09 7.75 20.98
C ASP A 427 -21.11 7.34 19.86
N GLU A 428 -21.10 8.14 18.80
CA GLU A 428 -20.25 8.03 17.60
C GLU A 428 -18.78 8.44 17.83
N ASP A 429 -18.37 8.75 19.07
CA ASP A 429 -17.08 9.37 19.37
C ASP A 429 -16.02 8.44 20.01
N GLU A 430 -16.35 7.16 20.31
CA GLU A 430 -15.40 6.22 20.97
C GLU A 430 -14.76 5.16 20.04
N GLU A 431 -15.28 4.91 18.82
CA GLU A 431 -14.77 3.83 17.94
C GLU A 431 -13.68 4.25 16.96
N ASP A 432 -13.58 5.53 16.59
CA ASP A 432 -12.51 6.02 15.70
C ASP A 432 -11.12 6.01 16.38
N ASN A 433 -11.09 5.83 17.70
CA ASN A 433 -9.88 5.72 18.51
C ASN A 433 -9.32 4.28 18.58
N MET A 434 -9.90 3.31 17.85
CA MET A 434 -9.50 1.89 17.93
C MET A 434 -8.05 1.61 17.49
N LEU A 435 -7.45 2.44 16.63
CA LEU A 435 -6.03 2.31 16.27
C LEU A 435 -5.13 2.85 17.37
N ASP A 436 -5.41 4.00 17.94
CA ASP A 436 -4.66 4.51 19.09
C ASP A 436 -4.88 3.61 20.31
N ILE A 437 -6.07 3.05 20.50
CA ILE A 437 -6.35 2.02 21.50
C ILE A 437 -5.60 0.73 21.16
N CYS A 438 -5.56 0.26 19.92
CA CYS A 438 -4.79 -0.95 19.56
C CYS A 438 -3.28 -0.72 19.66
N PHE A 439 -2.76 0.42 19.24
CA PHE A 439 -1.34 0.79 19.33
C PHE A 439 -0.93 1.08 20.76
N ASP A 440 -1.73 1.78 21.55
CA ASP A 440 -1.49 1.98 22.99
C ASP A 440 -1.74 0.71 23.80
N ARG A 441 -2.61 -0.20 23.35
CA ARG A 441 -2.82 -1.51 23.99
C ARG A 441 -1.70 -2.48 23.65
N VAL A 442 -1.23 -2.50 22.41
CA VAL A 442 -0.01 -3.25 22.03
C VAL A 442 1.21 -2.67 22.73
N ALA A 443 1.32 -1.34 22.85
CA ALA A 443 2.40 -0.68 23.58
C ALA A 443 2.33 -0.87 25.10
N ARG A 444 1.14 -1.09 25.68
CA ARG A 444 0.95 -1.36 27.13
C ARG A 444 0.99 -2.84 27.51
N GLU A 445 0.45 -3.73 26.69
CA GLU A 445 0.13 -5.12 27.07
C GLU A 445 1.01 -6.17 26.37
N GLY A 446 1.68 -5.83 25.26
CA GLY A 446 2.52 -6.78 24.51
C GLY A 446 1.73 -7.88 23.79
N ASP A 447 1.72 -7.81 22.46
CA ASP A 447 1.21 -8.79 21.49
C ASP A 447 -0.31 -9.12 21.56
N ILE A 448 -1.04 -8.84 20.47
CA ILE A 448 -2.45 -9.25 20.32
C ILE A 448 -2.47 -10.61 19.64
N SER A 449 -2.92 -11.65 20.35
CA SER A 449 -3.05 -12.99 19.78
C SER A 449 -4.14 -13.05 18.69
N HIS A 450 -3.96 -13.97 17.73
CA HIS A 450 -4.87 -14.24 16.60
C HIS A 450 -6.35 -14.43 16.97
N ARG A 451 -6.66 -14.74 18.25
CA ARG A 451 -8.02 -14.97 18.73
C ARG A 451 -8.77 -13.69 19.10
N GLN A 452 -8.07 -12.62 19.45
CA GLN A 452 -8.67 -11.34 19.86
C GLN A 452 -9.05 -10.44 18.68
N GLN A 453 -8.44 -10.64 17.50
CA GLN A 453 -8.88 -10.00 16.25
C GLN A 453 -10.33 -10.36 15.84
N ARG A 454 -10.88 -11.47 16.36
CA ARG A 454 -12.25 -11.93 16.04
C ARG A 454 -13.30 -11.61 17.12
N SER A 455 -12.92 -11.12 18.30
CA SER A 455 -13.85 -11.00 19.44
C SER A 455 -14.08 -9.59 19.96
N GLY A 456 -13.65 -8.55 19.25
CA GLY A 456 -13.81 -7.15 19.67
C GLY A 456 -15.25 -6.61 19.74
N SER A 457 -16.29 -7.45 19.68
CA SER A 457 -17.68 -7.00 19.72
C SER A 457 -18.53 -7.60 20.84
N ASN A 458 -17.95 -8.37 21.78
CA ASN A 458 -18.72 -8.93 22.90
C ASN A 458 -17.81 -9.17 24.12
N LYS A 459 -17.52 -8.13 24.92
CA LYS A 459 -17.18 -8.21 26.36
C LYS A 459 -16.79 -6.83 26.92
N LEU A 460 -17.74 -5.90 26.99
CA LEU A 460 -17.70 -4.79 27.94
C LEU A 460 -19.14 -4.48 28.36
N CYS A 461 -19.74 -5.39 29.13
CA CYS A 461 -20.89 -5.05 29.95
C CYS A 461 -20.89 -6.02 31.14
N GLY A 462 -20.71 -5.48 32.34
CA GLY A 462 -20.62 -6.24 33.58
C GLY A 462 -19.34 -5.93 34.34
N ASP A 463 -19.34 -4.81 35.06
CA ASP A 463 -18.96 -4.76 36.49
C ASP A 463 -18.89 -3.29 36.97
N HIS A 464 -20.04 -2.62 37.06
CA HIS A 464 -20.17 -1.46 37.95
C HIS A 464 -20.61 -1.94 39.33
N LYS A 465 -19.64 -2.20 40.20
CA LYS A 465 -19.90 -2.29 41.64
C LYS A 465 -20.00 -0.88 42.22
N ILE A 466 -21.21 -0.58 42.66
CA ILE A 466 -21.61 0.38 43.68
C ILE A 466 -20.53 0.49 44.78
N LEU A 467 -20.03 1.70 45.03
CA LEU A 467 -19.57 2.10 46.35
C LEU A 467 -19.96 3.56 46.60
N SER A 468 -20.92 3.68 47.50
CA SER A 468 -21.33 4.88 48.20
C SER A 468 -20.25 5.33 49.21
N SER A 469 -20.37 6.60 49.61
CA SER A 469 -19.87 7.25 50.82
C SER A 469 -18.59 8.12 50.72
N LEU A 470 -18.86 9.40 51.02
CA LEU A 470 -18.01 10.56 51.36
C LEU A 470 -17.39 11.36 50.21
#